data_AF-A0ABD0THF0-F1
#
_entry.id   AF-A0ABD0THF0-F1
#
_cell.length_a   1.000
_cell.length_b   1.000
_cell.length_c   1.000
_cell.angle_alpha   90.00
_cell.angle_beta   90.00
_cell.angle_gamma   90.00
#
_symmetry.space_group_name_H-M   'P 1'
#
loop_
_entity.id
_entity.type
_entity.pdbx_description
1 polymer ?
#
loop_
_entity_poly.entity_id
_entity_poly.type
_entity_poly.pdbx_seq_one_letter_code
_entity_poly.pdbx_strand_id
1 'polypeptide(L)'
;MWTLPPSKYWSKIIWFAFVHFTTKNVYLKIMTERLRNNVQNEPIVKADDILMPALHIKLGLMKQFVKALRQDSPAFEYLKRFFPKLSEAKIKAGIFVGPQIKKIMASEEFPELLNTHEKQAWLSLKAVIHGFLGNKKYTNYKELVSNMLDNFKVMGCRMSLKVHMLHAHLDQFKDNLGAYSEEQGERFHQDVMDFEQRYQGQYNENMMGDYIWSLIRESSYLHRRKTKIVNF
;
A
#
# COMPACT_ATOMS: atom_id res chain seq x y z
N MET A 1 -3.76 -18.69 -33.35
CA MET A 1 -2.81 -18.54 -32.22
C MET A 1 -2.59 -17.05 -32.02
N TRP A 2 -3.34 -16.41 -31.13
CA TRP A 2 -3.32 -14.96 -30.95
C TRP A 2 -2.26 -14.57 -29.92
N THR A 3 -1.18 -13.94 -30.37
CA THR A 3 -0.17 -13.32 -29.52
C THR A 3 -0.66 -11.92 -29.13
N LEU A 4 -0.77 -11.66 -27.82
CA LEU A 4 -1.05 -10.32 -27.29
C LEU A 4 0.27 -9.63 -26.89
N PRO A 5 0.39 -8.30 -27.07
CA PRO A 5 1.61 -7.56 -26.77
C PRO A 5 1.89 -7.46 -25.25
N PRO A 6 3.18 -7.38 -24.82
CA PRO A 6 3.60 -7.45 -23.41
C PRO A 6 3.06 -6.33 -22.51
N SER A 7 2.71 -5.16 -23.06
CA SER A 7 2.19 -4.01 -22.29
C SER A 7 0.83 -4.27 -21.62
N LYS A 8 0.10 -5.31 -22.04
CA LYS A 8 -1.18 -5.73 -21.45
C LYS A 8 -1.05 -6.78 -20.33
N TYR A 9 0.14 -7.35 -20.11
CA TYR A 9 0.37 -8.31 -19.02
C TYR A 9 0.58 -7.60 -17.68
N TRP A 10 1.35 -6.51 -17.68
CA TRP A 10 1.75 -5.81 -16.45
C TRP A 10 0.69 -4.85 -15.91
N SER A 11 -0.13 -4.29 -16.80
CA SER A 11 -1.32 -3.54 -16.39
C SER A 11 -2.41 -4.41 -15.77
N LYS A 12 -2.39 -5.75 -15.96
CA LYS A 12 -3.30 -6.70 -15.29
C LYS A 12 -2.83 -7.13 -13.90
N ILE A 13 -1.53 -7.23 -13.65
CA ILE A 13 -0.98 -7.62 -12.34
C ILE A 13 -1.26 -6.52 -11.29
N ILE A 14 -1.25 -5.25 -11.71
CA ILE A 14 -1.62 -4.11 -10.85
C ILE A 14 -3.16 -3.94 -10.75
N TRP A 15 -3.95 -4.46 -11.70
CA TRP A 15 -5.42 -4.31 -11.70
C TRP A 15 -6.21 -5.38 -10.93
N PHE A 16 -5.60 -6.49 -10.51
CA PHE A 16 -6.34 -7.59 -9.90
C PHE A 16 -6.80 -7.36 -8.45
N ALA A 17 -6.62 -6.14 -7.89
CA ALA A 17 -7.07 -5.78 -6.54
C ALA A 17 -8.31 -4.86 -6.49
N PHE A 18 -9.02 -4.66 -7.60
CA PHE A 18 -10.26 -3.88 -7.64
C PHE A 18 -11.47 -4.78 -7.87
N VAL A 19 -11.99 -5.37 -6.78
CA VAL A 19 -13.40 -5.78 -6.74
C VAL A 19 -14.14 -4.88 -5.76
N HIS A 20 -14.94 -3.97 -6.32
CA HIS A 20 -16.04 -3.34 -5.61
C HIS A 20 -17.21 -4.32 -5.63
N PHE A 21 -17.53 -4.94 -4.49
CA PHE A 21 -18.80 -5.67 -4.35
C PHE A 21 -19.89 -4.69 -3.93
N THR A 22 -20.84 -4.45 -4.82
CA THR A 22 -22.14 -3.85 -4.53
C THR A 22 -23.15 -4.97 -4.34
N THR A 23 -23.85 -4.91 -3.20
CA THR A 23 -25.06 -5.66 -2.81
C THR A 23 -24.94 -7.14 -2.42
N LYS A 24 -25.13 -7.35 -1.10
CA LYS A 24 -25.81 -8.47 -0.41
C LYS A 24 -25.71 -9.83 -1.11
N ASN A 25 -24.65 -10.59 -0.82
CA ASN A 25 -24.76 -12.03 -0.54
C ASN A 25 -23.45 -12.56 0.04
N VAL A 26 -23.56 -13.18 1.20
CA VAL A 26 -22.53 -14.03 1.83
C VAL A 26 -21.26 -13.29 2.28
N TYR A 27 -21.38 -12.71 3.48
CA TYR A 27 -20.29 -12.60 4.44
C TYR A 27 -19.42 -13.87 4.36
N LEU A 28 -18.14 -13.70 4.04
CA LEU A 28 -17.13 -14.76 4.13
C LEU A 28 -17.02 -15.17 5.62
N LYS A 29 -17.90 -16.07 6.02
CA LYS A 29 -17.96 -16.84 7.26
C LYS A 29 -16.55 -17.20 7.76
N ILE A 30 -16.19 -16.75 8.97
CA ILE A 30 -15.60 -17.60 10.02
C ILE A 30 -14.42 -18.47 9.50
N MET A 31 -13.28 -17.88 9.13
CA MET A 31 -12.24 -18.63 8.39
C MET A 31 -11.21 -19.38 9.25
N THR A 32 -11.21 -19.26 10.57
CA THR A 32 -10.23 -19.96 11.43
C THR A 32 -10.62 -21.38 11.84
N GLU A 33 -11.90 -21.78 11.72
CA GLU A 33 -12.33 -23.19 11.99
C GLU A 33 -12.94 -23.91 10.77
N ARG A 34 -13.46 -23.19 9.76
CA ARG A 34 -14.19 -23.80 8.63
C ARG A 34 -13.40 -24.06 7.35
N LEU A 35 -12.16 -23.59 7.24
CA LEU A 35 -11.41 -23.69 5.98
C LEU A 35 -10.78 -25.06 5.71
N ARG A 36 -10.78 -26.02 6.65
CA ARG A 36 -10.33 -27.40 6.34
C ARG A 36 -11.08 -28.00 5.14
N ASN A 37 -12.32 -27.58 4.89
CA ASN A 37 -13.17 -28.17 3.86
C ASN A 37 -13.14 -27.43 2.50
N ASN A 38 -12.43 -26.30 2.39
CA ASN A 38 -12.32 -25.51 1.14
C ASN A 38 -10.89 -25.43 0.61
N VAL A 39 -9.93 -26.10 1.26
CA VAL A 39 -8.56 -26.26 0.78
C VAL A 39 -8.56 -27.42 -0.20
N GLN A 40 -8.58 -27.11 -1.51
CA GLN A 40 -8.60 -28.13 -2.56
C GLN A 40 -7.27 -28.90 -2.66
N ASN A 41 -6.16 -28.26 -2.29
CA ASN A 41 -4.81 -28.80 -2.42
C ASN A 41 -4.01 -28.51 -1.15
N GLU A 42 -3.09 -29.40 -0.81
CA GLU A 42 -2.16 -29.17 0.30
C GLU A 42 -1.34 -27.89 0.08
N PRO A 43 -1.23 -27.01 1.09
CA PRO A 43 -0.40 -25.81 1.00
C PRO A 43 1.08 -26.17 0.80
N ILE A 44 1.72 -25.53 -0.18
CA ILE A 44 3.16 -25.68 -0.46
C ILE A 44 4.01 -25.09 0.68
N VAL A 45 3.48 -24.07 1.36
CA VAL A 45 4.13 -23.37 2.46
C VAL A 45 3.30 -23.56 3.73
N LYS A 46 3.95 -23.81 4.86
CA LYS A 46 3.28 -23.94 6.15
C LYS A 46 2.62 -22.63 6.54
N ALA A 47 1.48 -22.69 7.21
CA ALA A 47 0.74 -21.49 7.60
C ALA A 47 1.57 -20.54 8.47
N ASP A 48 2.41 -21.08 9.38
CA ASP A 48 3.26 -20.28 10.28
C ASP A 48 4.38 -19.52 9.56
N ASP A 49 4.71 -19.92 8.32
CA ASP A 49 5.71 -19.27 7.48
C ASP A 49 5.09 -18.14 6.61
N ILE A 50 3.76 -18.01 6.60
CA ILE A 50 3.06 -16.97 5.82
C ILE A 50 3.12 -15.64 6.56
N LEU A 51 3.73 -14.65 5.90
CA LEU A 51 3.77 -13.28 6.40
C LEU A 51 2.54 -12.49 5.97
N MET A 52 1.91 -11.81 6.93
CA MET A 52 0.80 -10.90 6.65
C MET A 52 1.32 -9.61 5.98
N PRO A 53 0.77 -9.20 4.81
CA PRO A 53 1.31 -8.09 4.04
C PRO A 53 0.90 -6.73 4.64
N ALA A 54 1.73 -6.22 5.56
CA ALA A 54 1.47 -4.98 6.31
C ALA A 54 1.32 -3.75 5.40
N LEU A 55 2.11 -3.66 4.32
CA LEU A 55 1.98 -2.58 3.32
C LEU A 55 0.60 -2.60 2.68
N HIS A 56 0.18 -3.75 2.17
CA HIS A 56 -1.11 -3.86 1.51
C HIS A 56 -2.26 -3.52 2.45
N ILE A 57 -2.20 -3.89 3.73
CA ILE A 57 -3.19 -3.49 4.73
C ILE A 57 -3.23 -1.98 4.91
N LYS A 58 -2.07 -1.34 5.08
CA LYS A 58 -1.94 0.12 5.18
C LYS A 58 -2.57 0.84 3.98
N LEU A 59 -2.29 0.37 2.75
CA LEU A 59 -2.91 0.87 1.53
C LEU A 59 -4.45 0.69 1.57
N GLY A 60 -4.92 -0.46 2.08
CA GLY A 60 -6.35 -0.76 2.22
C GLY A 60 -7.08 0.14 3.20
N LEU A 61 -6.46 0.44 4.35
CA LEU A 61 -7.01 1.34 5.36
C LEU A 61 -7.15 2.76 4.80
N MET A 62 -6.08 3.26 4.17
CA MET A 62 -6.11 4.59 3.54
C MET A 62 -7.17 4.67 2.44
N LYS A 63 -7.30 3.61 1.63
CA LYS A 63 -8.34 3.52 0.61
C LYS A 63 -9.75 3.63 1.20
N GLN A 64 -10.03 2.94 2.30
CA GLN A 64 -11.35 3.01 2.95
C GLN A 64 -11.62 4.37 3.56
N PHE A 65 -10.63 4.96 4.24
CA PHE A 65 -10.73 6.31 4.80
C PHE A 65 -11.09 7.33 3.72
N VAL A 66 -10.31 7.40 2.62
CA VAL A 66 -10.53 8.39 1.57
C VAL A 66 -11.88 8.18 0.86
N LYS A 67 -12.30 6.94 0.67
CA LYS A 67 -13.61 6.65 0.06
C LYS A 67 -14.81 7.06 0.92
N ALA A 68 -14.61 7.18 2.23
CA ALA A 68 -15.63 7.66 3.15
C ALA A 68 -15.64 9.20 3.28
N LEU A 69 -14.59 9.89 2.81
CA LEU A 69 -14.55 11.35 2.81
C LEU A 69 -15.63 11.93 1.90
N ARG A 70 -16.17 13.07 2.34
CA ARG A 70 -17.03 13.92 1.53
C ARG A 70 -16.28 14.50 0.34
N GLN A 71 -16.78 14.30 -0.88
CA GLN A 71 -16.13 14.80 -2.11
C GLN A 71 -16.15 16.32 -2.23
N ASP A 72 -17.11 16.98 -1.59
CA ASP A 72 -17.27 18.44 -1.52
C ASP A 72 -16.54 19.07 -0.31
N SER A 73 -15.75 18.29 0.43
CA SER A 73 -15.06 18.78 1.63
C SER A 73 -13.76 19.52 1.32
N PRO A 74 -13.35 20.48 2.18
CA PRO A 74 -12.03 21.10 2.10
C PRO A 74 -10.88 20.08 2.14
N ALA A 75 -11.03 19.00 2.90
CA ALA A 75 -10.05 17.92 2.97
C ALA A 75 -9.89 17.19 1.62
N PHE A 76 -10.99 16.93 0.89
CA PHE A 76 -10.91 16.30 -0.43
C PHE A 76 -10.29 17.23 -1.47
N GLU A 77 -10.61 18.52 -1.45
CA GLU A 77 -9.96 19.54 -2.28
C GLU A 77 -8.46 19.65 -1.97
N TYR A 78 -8.08 19.56 -0.70
CA TYR A 78 -6.69 19.52 -0.30
C TYR A 78 -5.96 18.33 -0.91
N LEU A 79 -6.54 17.12 -0.90
CA LEU A 79 -5.93 15.94 -1.54
C LEU A 79 -5.62 16.18 -3.02
N LYS A 80 -6.53 16.84 -3.75
CA LYS A 80 -6.35 17.17 -5.17
C LYS A 80 -5.19 18.12 -5.40
N ARG A 81 -5.08 19.16 -4.58
CA ARG A 81 -3.99 20.15 -4.65
C ARG A 81 -2.66 19.59 -4.17
N PHE A 82 -2.68 18.76 -3.13
CA PHE A 82 -1.48 18.15 -2.52
C PHE A 82 -0.84 17.08 -3.41
N PHE A 83 -1.65 16.41 -4.24
CA PHE A 83 -1.17 15.42 -5.21
C PHE A 83 -1.58 15.80 -6.65
N PRO A 84 -1.02 16.86 -7.25
CA PRO A 84 -1.44 17.37 -8.55
C PRO A 84 -1.18 16.38 -9.71
N LYS A 85 -0.31 15.39 -9.51
CA LYS A 85 -0.03 14.31 -10.47
C LYS A 85 -1.05 13.16 -10.39
N LEU A 86 -1.89 13.10 -9.38
CA LEU A 86 -2.96 12.11 -9.27
C LEU A 86 -4.23 12.65 -9.94
N SER A 87 -4.88 11.81 -10.73
CA SER A 87 -6.22 12.14 -11.22
C SER A 87 -7.23 12.13 -10.08
N GLU A 88 -8.27 12.95 -10.20
CA GLU A 88 -9.38 12.96 -9.24
C GLU A 88 -10.02 11.57 -9.07
N ALA A 89 -10.11 10.78 -10.15
CA ALA A 89 -10.57 9.40 -10.08
C ALA A 89 -9.70 8.50 -9.19
N LYS A 90 -8.36 8.65 -9.23
CA LYS A 90 -7.45 7.91 -8.34
C LYS A 90 -7.62 8.34 -6.88
N ILE A 91 -7.75 9.65 -6.64
CA ILE A 91 -7.98 10.20 -5.30
C ILE A 91 -9.32 9.69 -4.74
N LYS A 92 -10.42 9.83 -5.49
CA LYS A 92 -11.75 9.34 -5.12
C LYS A 92 -11.78 7.83 -4.86
N ALA A 93 -11.02 7.05 -5.63
CA ALA A 93 -10.89 5.62 -5.43
C ALA A 93 -9.97 5.24 -4.26
N GLY A 94 -9.31 6.21 -3.61
CA GLY A 94 -8.37 6.01 -2.52
C GLY A 94 -7.09 5.28 -2.95
N ILE A 95 -6.67 5.48 -4.21
CA ILE A 95 -5.49 4.81 -4.78
C ILE A 95 -4.26 5.67 -4.51
N PHE A 96 -3.52 5.28 -3.48
CA PHE A 96 -2.24 5.89 -3.09
C PHE A 96 -1.15 4.84 -3.06
N VAL A 97 0.10 5.27 -3.30
CA VAL A 97 1.30 4.46 -3.06
C VAL A 97 1.91 4.79 -1.69
N GLY A 98 2.78 3.91 -1.19
CA GLY A 98 3.44 4.08 0.13
C GLY A 98 4.02 5.48 0.36
N PRO A 99 4.83 6.04 -0.56
CA PRO A 99 5.37 7.40 -0.42
C PRO A 99 4.32 8.51 -0.32
N GLN A 100 3.19 8.38 -1.02
CA GLN A 100 2.11 9.37 -0.96
C GLN A 100 1.42 9.32 0.40
N ILE A 101 1.15 8.12 0.93
CA ILE A 101 0.59 7.95 2.28
C ILE A 101 1.53 8.56 3.33
N LYS A 102 2.85 8.30 3.24
CA LYS A 102 3.83 8.91 4.14
C LYS A 102 3.77 10.44 4.12
N LYS A 103 3.70 11.05 2.93
CA LYS A 103 3.60 12.51 2.77
C LYS A 103 2.36 13.10 3.45
N ILE A 104 1.19 12.51 3.23
CA ILE A 104 -0.03 13.04 3.84
C ILE A 104 -0.12 12.74 5.35
N MET A 105 0.43 11.62 5.81
CA MET A 105 0.53 11.33 7.25
C MET A 105 1.43 12.34 7.97
N ALA A 106 2.41 12.94 7.29
CA ALA A 106 3.25 14.01 7.80
C ALA A 106 2.61 15.41 7.71
N SER A 107 1.48 15.57 7.01
CA SER A 107 0.79 16.86 6.93
C SER A 107 0.12 17.23 8.25
N GLU A 108 0.40 18.44 8.72
CA GLU A 108 -0.26 19.09 9.87
C GLU A 108 -1.54 19.83 9.46
N GLU A 109 -1.64 20.25 8.19
CA GLU A 109 -2.79 20.98 7.66
C GLU A 109 -3.98 20.04 7.37
N PHE A 110 -3.71 18.85 6.83
CA PHE A 110 -4.77 17.91 6.42
C PHE A 110 -5.76 17.56 7.56
N PRO A 111 -5.32 17.23 8.80
CA PRO A 111 -6.23 16.97 9.92
C PRO A 111 -7.16 18.13 10.29
N GLU A 112 -6.74 19.37 10.05
CA GLU A 112 -7.52 20.58 10.39
C GLU A 112 -8.65 20.84 9.40
N LEU A 113 -8.59 20.24 8.21
CA LEU A 113 -9.62 20.33 7.17
C LEU A 113 -10.70 19.25 7.29
N LEU A 114 -10.52 18.29 8.20
CA LEU A 114 -11.46 17.19 8.45
C LEU A 114 -12.55 17.62 9.43
N ASN A 115 -13.77 17.11 9.25
CA ASN A 115 -14.79 17.26 10.28
C ASN A 115 -14.47 16.42 11.52
N THR A 116 -15.21 16.59 12.62
CA THR A 116 -14.93 15.92 13.90
C THR A 116 -14.79 14.41 13.79
N HIS A 117 -15.71 13.73 13.09
CA HIS A 117 -15.68 12.27 12.94
C HIS A 117 -14.56 11.80 12.01
N GLU A 118 -14.34 12.51 10.91
CA GLU A 118 -13.25 12.24 9.98
C GLU A 118 -11.88 12.44 10.66
N LYS A 119 -11.74 13.47 11.50
CA LYS A 119 -10.52 13.77 12.26
C LYS A 119 -10.23 12.69 13.29
N GLN A 120 -11.24 12.21 14.02
CA GLN A 120 -11.09 11.08 14.95
C GLN A 120 -10.69 9.79 14.23
N ALA A 121 -11.32 9.48 13.09
CA ALA A 121 -10.94 8.35 12.23
C ALA A 121 -9.50 8.49 11.70
N TRP A 122 -9.09 9.69 11.31
CA TRP A 122 -7.73 9.97 10.85
C TRP A 122 -6.67 9.80 11.94
N LEU A 123 -6.92 10.34 13.13
CA LEU A 123 -6.00 10.24 14.26
C LEU A 123 -5.84 8.78 14.73
N SER A 124 -6.94 8.04 14.80
CA SER A 124 -6.88 6.61 15.12
C SER A 124 -6.19 5.78 14.03
N LEU A 125 -6.38 6.11 12.75
CA LEU A 125 -5.61 5.52 11.65
C LEU A 125 -4.10 5.81 11.78
N LYS A 126 -3.72 7.06 12.07
CA LYS A 126 -2.32 7.44 12.34
C LYS A 126 -1.73 6.61 13.48
N ALA A 127 -2.49 6.46 14.58
CA ALA A 127 -2.07 5.67 15.73
C ALA A 127 -1.84 4.20 15.38
N VAL A 128 -2.73 3.56 14.61
CA VAL A 128 -2.54 2.17 14.14
C VAL A 128 -1.35 2.04 13.20
N ILE A 129 -1.15 2.99 12.28
CA ILE A 129 -0.01 2.95 11.36
C ILE A 129 1.32 3.04 12.11
N HIS A 130 1.40 3.88 13.14
CA HIS A 130 2.62 4.07 13.91
C HIS A 130 2.85 2.98 14.97
N GLY A 131 1.81 2.65 15.74
CA GLY A 131 1.89 1.74 16.89
C GLY A 131 1.67 0.27 16.56
N PHE A 132 1.29 -0.07 15.32
CA PHE A 132 1.10 -1.45 14.90
C PHE A 132 1.76 -1.74 13.55
N LEU A 133 1.38 -1.04 12.48
CA LEU A 133 1.87 -1.29 11.10
C LEU A 133 3.22 -0.62 10.79
N GLY A 134 3.96 -0.25 11.83
CA GLY A 134 5.26 0.41 11.77
C GLY A 134 6.40 -0.55 12.16
N ASN A 135 7.56 0.03 12.47
CA ASN A 135 8.74 -0.73 12.92
C ASN A 135 8.61 -1.26 14.36
N LYS A 136 7.70 -0.68 15.14
CA LYS A 136 7.47 -1.03 16.54
C LYS A 136 6.00 -1.36 16.74
N LYS A 137 5.73 -2.54 17.29
CA LYS A 137 4.41 -2.95 17.78
C LYS A 137 4.27 -2.55 19.24
N TYR A 138 3.26 -1.73 19.54
CA TYR A 138 2.97 -1.27 20.88
C TYR A 138 2.24 -2.35 21.67
N THR A 139 2.37 -2.35 23.00
CA THR A 139 1.66 -3.32 23.85
C THR A 139 0.14 -3.17 23.78
N ASN A 140 -0.36 -1.95 23.58
CA ASN A 140 -1.79 -1.64 23.45
C ASN A 140 -2.31 -1.66 21.99
N TYR A 141 -1.61 -2.31 21.05
CA TYR A 141 -2.01 -2.32 19.64
C TYR A 141 -3.44 -2.80 19.38
N LYS A 142 -3.94 -3.76 20.18
CA LYS A 142 -5.33 -4.26 20.08
C LYS A 142 -6.36 -3.16 20.32
N GLU A 143 -6.11 -2.32 21.32
CA GLU A 143 -6.96 -1.18 21.65
C GLU A 143 -6.91 -0.13 20.53
N LEU A 144 -5.71 0.17 20.00
CA LEU A 144 -5.56 1.09 18.87
C LEU A 144 -6.38 0.64 17.66
N VAL A 145 -6.34 -0.65 17.33
CA VAL A 145 -7.11 -1.20 16.22
C VAL A 145 -8.61 -1.16 16.52
N SER A 146 -9.05 -1.55 17.72
CA SER A 146 -10.46 -1.47 18.10
C SER A 146 -11.01 -0.05 17.98
N ASN A 147 -10.31 0.92 18.55
CA ASN A 147 -10.68 2.34 18.50
C ASN A 147 -10.74 2.86 17.05
N MET A 148 -9.80 2.46 16.19
CA MET A 148 -9.84 2.81 14.77
C MET A 148 -11.06 2.22 14.07
N LEU A 149 -11.42 0.97 14.33
CA LEU A 149 -12.58 0.33 13.71
C LEU A 149 -13.90 0.99 14.12
N ASP A 150 -14.03 1.40 15.37
CA ASP A 150 -15.21 2.13 15.86
C ASP A 150 -15.32 3.51 15.20
N ASN A 151 -14.21 4.27 15.13
CA ASN A 151 -14.20 5.55 14.45
C ASN A 151 -14.48 5.41 12.94
N PHE A 152 -13.96 4.36 12.30
CA PHE A 152 -14.24 4.05 10.89
C PHE A 152 -15.72 3.74 10.68
N LYS A 153 -16.34 3.00 11.60
CA LYS A 153 -17.77 2.71 11.56
C LYS A 153 -18.61 3.98 11.68
N VAL A 154 -18.25 4.90 12.60
CA VAL A 154 -18.93 6.20 12.78
C VAL A 154 -18.77 7.09 11.54
N MET A 155 -17.58 7.11 10.93
CA MET A 155 -17.32 7.84 9.68
C MET A 155 -18.08 7.25 8.47
N GLY A 156 -18.59 6.03 8.56
CA GLY A 156 -19.28 5.34 7.47
C GLY A 156 -18.38 4.52 6.55
N CYS A 157 -17.16 4.19 6.98
CA CYS A 157 -16.27 3.28 6.26
C CYS A 157 -16.88 1.88 6.15
N ARG A 158 -16.73 1.25 4.98
CA ARG A 158 -17.17 -0.14 4.77
C ARG A 158 -16.07 -1.12 5.15
N MET A 159 -16.46 -2.27 5.70
CA MET A 159 -15.54 -3.38 5.97
C MET A 159 -14.98 -3.90 4.64
N SER A 160 -13.68 -3.73 4.43
CA SER A 160 -12.98 -4.31 3.29
C SER A 160 -12.28 -5.60 3.68
N LEU A 161 -11.89 -6.42 2.70
CA LEU A 161 -11.10 -7.62 2.96
C LEU A 161 -9.84 -7.31 3.80
N LYS A 162 -9.18 -6.18 3.54
CA LYS A 162 -7.96 -5.78 4.27
C LYS A 162 -8.25 -5.35 5.72
N VAL A 163 -9.38 -4.68 5.96
CA VAL A 163 -9.82 -4.31 7.31
C VAL A 163 -10.24 -5.57 8.08
N HIS A 164 -10.91 -6.51 7.41
CA HIS A 164 -11.28 -7.79 7.98
C HIS A 164 -10.04 -8.62 8.34
N MET A 165 -9.08 -8.73 7.42
CA MET A 165 -7.81 -9.44 7.64
C MET A 165 -7.04 -8.84 8.81
N LEU A 166 -6.99 -7.52 8.89
CA LEU A 166 -6.40 -6.83 10.04
C LEU A 166 -7.07 -7.25 11.34
N HIS A 167 -8.40 -7.17 11.45
CA HIS A 167 -9.14 -7.48 12.66
C HIS A 167 -9.09 -8.97 13.04
N ALA A 168 -9.29 -9.87 12.09
CA ALA A 168 -9.41 -11.31 12.33
C ALA A 168 -8.07 -11.97 12.68
N HIS A 169 -6.95 -11.43 12.19
CA HIS A 169 -5.64 -12.03 12.30
C HIS A 169 -4.65 -11.17 13.11
N LEU A 170 -5.13 -10.29 13.99
CA LEU A 170 -4.31 -9.36 14.79
C LEU A 170 -3.14 -10.03 15.51
N ASP A 171 -3.35 -11.24 16.01
CA ASP A 171 -2.35 -11.99 16.78
C ASP A 171 -1.33 -12.74 15.92
N GLN A 172 -1.57 -12.85 14.61
CA GLN A 172 -0.66 -13.51 13.66
C GLN A 172 0.39 -12.56 13.08
N PHE A 173 0.32 -11.26 13.38
CA PHE A 173 1.31 -10.28 12.94
C PHE A 173 2.59 -10.36 13.78
N LYS A 174 3.74 -10.51 13.10
CA LYS A 174 5.08 -10.38 13.70
C LYS A 174 5.29 -8.99 14.31
N ASP A 175 6.20 -8.89 15.28
CA ASP A 175 6.35 -7.66 16.08
C ASP A 175 7.00 -6.49 15.32
N ASN A 176 7.78 -6.76 14.27
CA ASN A 176 8.40 -5.72 13.44
C ASN A 176 7.89 -5.77 12.00
N LEU A 177 6.65 -5.28 11.79
CA LEU A 177 6.02 -5.29 10.46
C LEU A 177 6.71 -4.36 9.46
N GLY A 178 7.34 -3.29 9.94
CA GLY A 178 8.09 -2.39 9.08
C GLY A 178 9.31 -3.03 8.44
N ALA A 179 10.02 -3.93 9.14
CA ALA A 179 11.13 -4.69 8.57
C ALA A 179 10.70 -5.69 7.48
N TYR A 180 9.48 -6.20 7.56
CA TYR A 180 8.89 -7.10 6.56
C TYR A 180 7.97 -6.36 5.56
N SER A 181 8.03 -5.03 5.53
CA SER A 181 7.20 -4.24 4.64
C SER A 181 7.66 -4.39 3.20
N GLU A 182 6.71 -4.63 2.29
CA GLU A 182 6.94 -4.76 0.84
C GLU A 182 7.29 -3.42 0.17
N GLU A 183 7.60 -2.37 0.95
CA GLU A 183 7.94 -1.03 0.43
C GLU A 183 9.15 -1.06 -0.51
N GLN A 184 10.11 -1.95 -0.27
CA GLN A 184 11.26 -2.12 -1.18
C GLN A 184 10.87 -2.77 -2.50
N GLY A 185 9.93 -3.72 -2.48
CA GLY A 185 9.38 -4.32 -3.70
C GLY A 185 8.58 -3.30 -4.53
N GLU A 186 7.78 -2.47 -3.87
CA GLU A 186 7.06 -1.37 -4.53
C GLU A 186 8.01 -0.34 -5.15
N ARG A 187 9.12 -0.02 -4.47
CA ARG A 187 10.18 0.85 -5.01
C ARG A 187 10.85 0.21 -6.24
N PHE A 188 11.19 -1.07 -6.16
CA PHE A 188 11.74 -1.81 -7.29
C PHE A 188 10.84 -1.71 -8.52
N HIS A 189 9.52 -1.88 -8.35
CA HIS A 189 8.58 -1.74 -9.47
C HIS A 189 8.55 -0.35 -10.07
N GLN A 190 8.67 0.70 -9.26
CA GLN A 190 8.74 2.09 -9.74
C GLN A 190 10.03 2.36 -10.51
N ASP A 191 11.17 1.91 -9.97
CA ASP A 191 12.47 2.08 -10.62
C ASP A 191 12.49 1.32 -11.96
N VAL A 192 12.03 0.07 -11.98
CA VAL A 192 11.95 -0.75 -13.19
C VAL A 192 11.07 -0.10 -14.25
N MET A 193 9.92 0.48 -13.88
CA MET A 193 9.04 1.18 -14.83
C MET A 193 9.76 2.34 -15.52
N ASP A 194 10.58 3.11 -14.80
CA ASP A 194 11.37 4.21 -15.37
C ASP A 194 12.47 3.69 -16.32
N PHE A 195 13.05 2.52 -16.02
CA PHE A 195 13.97 1.85 -16.95
C PHE A 195 13.21 1.29 -18.17
N GLU A 196 12.06 0.62 -18.00
CA GLU A 196 11.25 0.13 -19.13
C GLU A 196 10.89 1.27 -20.09
N GLN A 197 10.52 2.43 -19.57
CA GLN A 197 10.22 3.59 -20.40
C GLN A 197 11.45 4.09 -21.18
N ARG A 198 12.64 4.15 -20.54
CA ARG A 198 13.89 4.57 -21.19
C ARG A 198 14.35 3.61 -22.29
N TYR A 199 14.13 2.30 -22.10
CA TYR A 199 14.52 1.27 -23.06
C TYR A 199 13.34 0.83 -23.95
N GLN A 200 12.24 1.59 -23.97
CA GLN A 200 11.07 1.34 -24.83
C GLN A 200 10.48 -0.08 -24.68
N GLY A 201 10.51 -0.63 -23.47
CA GLY A 201 10.04 -1.97 -23.15
C GLY A 201 11.00 -3.10 -23.57
N GLN A 202 12.22 -2.79 -24.01
CA GLN A 202 13.24 -3.80 -24.28
C GLN A 202 13.95 -4.20 -22.99
N TYR A 203 13.87 -5.48 -22.64
CA TYR A 203 14.66 -6.06 -21.55
C TYR A 203 15.93 -6.69 -22.13
N ASN A 204 17.02 -5.92 -22.17
CA ASN A 204 18.32 -6.38 -22.62
C ASN A 204 19.36 -6.34 -21.50
N GLU A 205 20.50 -6.99 -21.71
CA GLU A 205 21.60 -7.04 -20.74
C GLU A 205 22.08 -5.62 -20.35
N ASN A 206 22.01 -4.66 -21.27
CA ASN A 206 22.39 -3.27 -21.02
C ASN A 206 21.43 -2.58 -20.04
N MET A 207 20.11 -2.78 -20.16
CA MET A 207 19.11 -2.25 -19.24
C MET A 207 19.35 -2.78 -17.82
N MET A 208 19.59 -4.08 -17.68
CA MET A 208 19.88 -4.69 -16.38
C MET A 208 21.23 -4.22 -15.82
N GLY A 209 22.25 -4.08 -16.67
CA GLY A 209 23.55 -3.52 -16.30
C GLY A 209 23.44 -2.09 -15.79
N ASP A 210 22.68 -1.24 -16.46
CA ASP A 210 22.45 0.14 -16.06
C ASP A 210 21.59 0.26 -14.79
N TYR A 211 20.62 -0.66 -14.59
CA TYR A 211 19.87 -0.76 -13.33
C TYR A 211 20.78 -1.11 -12.15
N ILE A 212 21.57 -2.19 -12.26
CA ILE A 212 22.53 -2.59 -11.24
C ILE A 212 23.54 -1.47 -10.98
N TRP A 213 24.01 -0.79 -12.04
CA TRP A 213 24.92 0.34 -11.91
C TRP A 213 24.29 1.53 -11.19
N SER A 214 23.00 1.81 -11.40
CA SER A 214 22.28 2.84 -10.65
C SER A 214 22.16 2.50 -9.16
N LEU A 215 21.89 1.24 -8.81
CA LEU A 215 21.84 0.80 -7.42
C LEU A 215 23.19 0.98 -6.72
N ILE A 216 24.30 0.59 -7.38
CA ILE A 216 25.66 0.77 -6.85
C ILE A 216 26.00 2.25 -6.63
N ARG A 217 25.54 3.12 -7.53
CA ARG A 217 25.72 4.58 -7.40
C ARG A 217 24.93 5.18 -6.25
N GLU A 218 23.72 4.68 -6.00
CA GLU A 218 22.89 5.16 -4.88
C GLU A 218 23.35 4.60 -3.53
N SER A 219 23.99 3.43 -3.51
CA SER A 219 24.45 2.77 -2.28
C SER A 219 25.80 3.27 -1.75
N SER A 220 26.55 4.07 -2.52
CA SER A 220 27.91 4.47 -2.17
C SER A 220 28.00 5.89 -1.59
N TYR A 221 28.14 5.96 -0.27
CA TYR A 221 28.98 6.99 0.34
C TYR A 221 30.36 6.90 -0.34
N LEU A 222 30.83 8.00 -0.94
CA LEU A 222 32.15 8.14 -1.58
C LEU A 222 32.41 7.20 -2.78
N HIS A 223 32.07 7.60 -4.01
CA HIS A 223 32.98 7.45 -5.16
C HIS A 223 32.51 8.29 -6.36
N ARG A 224 33.04 9.52 -6.43
CA ARG A 224 32.97 10.39 -7.62
C ARG A 224 33.97 9.86 -8.66
N ARG A 225 33.54 9.59 -9.90
CA ARG A 225 34.46 9.28 -11.01
C ARG A 225 35.47 10.42 -11.17
N LYS A 226 36.78 10.12 -11.11
CA LYS A 226 37.81 10.97 -11.69
C LYS A 226 37.83 10.70 -13.19
N THR A 227 37.29 11.61 -13.98
CA THR A 227 37.50 11.61 -15.43
C THR A 227 38.96 11.94 -15.69
N LYS A 228 39.70 11.08 -16.41
CA LYS A 228 40.97 11.46 -17.01
C LYS A 228 40.67 12.36 -18.20
N ILE A 229 41.10 13.61 -18.10
CA ILE A 229 41.15 14.54 -19.23
C ILE A 229 42.11 13.91 -20.26
N VAL A 230 41.59 13.54 -21.42
CA VAL A 230 42.41 13.26 -22.60
C VAL A 230 42.41 14.56 -23.40
N ASN A 231 43.54 15.28 -23.34
CA ASN A 231 43.77 16.41 -24.23
C ASN A 231 44.16 15.85 -25.60
N PHE A 232 43.46 16.30 -26.64
CA PHE A 232 43.94 16.25 -28.02
C PHE A 232 44.86 17.43 -28.28
#